data_AF-A0A846HKF5-F1
#
_entry.id   AF-A0A846HKF5-F1
#
_cell.length_a   1.000
_cell.length_b   1.000
_cell.length_c   1.000
_cell.angle_alpha   90.00
_cell.angle_beta   90.00
_cell.angle_gamma   90.00
#
_symmetry.space_group_name_H-M   'P 1'
#
loop_
_entity.id
_entity.type
_entity.pdbx_description
1 polymer ?
#
loop_
_entity_poly.entity_id
_entity_poly.type
_entity_poly.pdbx_seq_one_letter_code
_entity_poly.pdbx_strand_id
1 'polypeptide(L)'
;MFKKYQLCQWFLCTSKMVLFSSSAFLLLMTSTFIPASKLLAQENVVTQDLEAASYYQQGVMRYNRNDLLSAEYAFRQALQRDPNLGLARNYLGNIFLQQNRLEAAVQEYAEAIRMNPNLGEAYYNLALALQKQGQKEAAITAYRQALVIEPTMVAAHYNLGLALYQQGQLPEAIAEYQQAINFDSSNANAYFNLAIALQQQGEIPQAIAAYRQAVQLNPKNAIAYSNLGSLLANQGQASEAVTAYKQALNQNPKNALAYYNLGVTFYNQGDINKANAAFKRARNEYRELGNLLEANKVEQLMLQIAQKKTQPEVTQTSTPSETPTSINNQETPNQPETSSTETQSNPGDVPISVEQQPTLPPEMPNLPQTPLETPANQGGKG
;
A
#
# COMPACT_ATOMS: atom_id res chain seq x y z
N MET A 1 -4.14 -61.88 -60.95
CA MET A 1 -4.68 -62.21 -62.28
C MET A 1 -5.06 -60.91 -62.99
N PHE A 2 -4.53 -60.67 -64.20
CA PHE A 2 -5.11 -59.93 -65.36
C PHE A 2 -5.76 -58.53 -65.10
N LYS A 3 -5.38 -57.39 -65.70
CA LYS A 3 -5.06 -56.96 -67.10
C LYS A 3 -4.40 -55.56 -66.99
N LYS A 4 -3.29 -55.20 -67.66
CA LYS A 4 -3.08 -54.81 -69.07
C LYS A 4 -4.05 -53.76 -69.64
N TYR A 5 -3.54 -52.54 -69.87
CA TYR A 5 -3.72 -51.59 -71.00
C TYR A 5 -2.65 -50.49 -70.77
N GLN A 6 -1.56 -50.22 -71.54
CA GLN A 6 -1.31 -50.09 -72.99
C GLN A 6 -2.39 -49.26 -73.70
N LEU A 7 -2.12 -48.23 -74.50
CA LEU A 7 -0.92 -47.61 -75.06
C LEU A 7 -1.40 -46.29 -75.70
N CYS A 8 -0.60 -45.22 -75.70
CA CYS A 8 -0.47 -44.35 -76.88
C CYS A 8 0.85 -43.57 -76.80
N GLN A 9 1.87 -44.14 -77.42
CA GLN A 9 3.09 -43.43 -77.84
C GLN A 9 2.77 -42.62 -79.10
N TRP A 10 3.46 -41.52 -79.37
CA TRP A 10 4.20 -41.30 -80.64
C TRP A 10 5.22 -40.15 -80.48
N PHE A 11 6.51 -40.54 -80.49
CA PHE A 11 7.73 -39.90 -81.06
C PHE A 11 8.16 -38.46 -80.64
N LEU A 12 9.29 -38.25 -79.94
CA LEU A 12 10.74 -38.38 -80.27
C LEU A 12 11.37 -37.08 -80.81
N CYS A 13 12.20 -36.40 -80.00
CA CYS A 13 13.56 -35.99 -80.41
C CYS A 13 14.47 -35.51 -79.24
N THR A 14 15.34 -36.41 -78.80
CA THR A 14 16.78 -36.26 -78.46
C THR A 14 17.32 -35.22 -77.47
N SER A 15 18.05 -35.78 -76.48
CA SER A 15 19.40 -35.40 -76.02
C SER A 15 19.60 -34.15 -75.14
N LYS A 16 19.70 -34.33 -73.82
CA LYS A 16 20.99 -34.49 -73.09
C LYS A 16 20.75 -34.67 -71.59
N MET A 17 21.27 -35.77 -71.04
CA MET A 17 21.57 -35.92 -69.62
C MET A 17 22.68 -34.94 -69.23
N VAL A 18 22.43 -34.07 -68.24
CA VAL A 18 23.46 -33.65 -67.28
C VAL A 18 22.79 -33.52 -65.90
N LEU A 19 23.11 -34.50 -65.06
CA LEU A 19 23.22 -34.48 -63.59
C LEU A 19 22.42 -33.41 -62.82
N PHE A 20 21.40 -33.86 -62.09
CA PHE A 20 20.91 -33.20 -60.88
C PHE A 20 22.02 -33.25 -59.81
N SER A 21 22.66 -32.12 -59.53
CA SER A 21 23.25 -31.85 -58.22
C SER A 21 22.38 -30.80 -57.53
N SER A 22 21.98 -31.12 -56.30
CA SER A 22 21.12 -30.31 -55.45
C SER A 22 21.72 -28.91 -55.24
N SER A 23 21.07 -27.89 -55.78
CA SER A 23 21.40 -26.49 -55.54
C SER A 23 21.15 -26.15 -54.07
N ALA A 24 22.23 -26.10 -53.29
CA ALA A 24 22.29 -25.31 -52.06
C ALA A 24 22.08 -23.84 -52.44
N PHE A 25 20.84 -23.36 -52.32
CA PHE A 25 20.53 -21.96 -52.50
C PHE A 25 20.97 -21.21 -51.25
N LEU A 26 22.14 -20.57 -51.36
CA LEU A 26 22.61 -19.54 -50.45
C LEU A 26 21.56 -18.41 -50.41
N LEU A 27 20.72 -18.41 -49.37
CA LEU A 27 20.01 -17.21 -48.95
C LEU A 27 21.03 -16.28 -48.30
N LEU A 28 21.61 -15.40 -49.11
CA LEU A 28 22.24 -14.17 -48.65
C LEU A 28 21.16 -13.35 -47.95
N MET A 29 21.08 -13.51 -46.63
CA MET A 29 20.46 -12.54 -45.74
C MET A 29 21.21 -11.23 -45.97
N THR A 30 20.63 -10.34 -46.77
CA THR A 30 21.10 -8.96 -46.80
C THR A 30 20.80 -8.41 -45.42
N SER A 31 21.85 -8.40 -44.60
CA SER A 31 21.95 -7.54 -43.43
C SER A 31 21.60 -6.15 -43.92
N THR A 32 20.37 -5.71 -43.64
CA THR A 32 20.02 -4.31 -43.70
C THR A 32 20.88 -3.63 -42.65
N PHE A 33 22.07 -3.23 -43.11
CA PHE A 33 22.97 -2.34 -42.43
C PHE A 33 22.17 -1.07 -42.20
N ILE A 34 21.57 -0.94 -41.02
CA ILE A 34 21.03 0.34 -40.59
C ILE A 34 22.27 1.23 -40.50
N PRO A 35 22.43 2.23 -41.38
CA PRO A 35 23.57 3.12 -41.27
C PRO A 35 23.52 3.74 -39.88
N ALA A 36 24.65 3.81 -39.16
CA ALA A 36 24.71 4.30 -37.78
C ALA A 36 23.97 5.65 -37.60
N SER A 37 23.93 6.47 -38.66
CA SER A 37 23.17 7.72 -38.72
C SER A 37 21.65 7.59 -38.51
N LYS A 38 21.03 6.44 -38.81
CA LYS A 38 19.59 6.19 -38.57
C LYS A 38 19.29 5.63 -37.18
N LEU A 39 20.27 5.02 -36.51
CA LEU A 39 20.13 4.61 -35.10
C LEU A 39 20.22 5.81 -34.16
N LEU A 40 20.99 6.83 -34.57
CA LEU A 40 21.18 8.09 -33.85
C LEU A 40 19.99 9.07 -33.97
N ALA A 41 18.95 8.71 -34.74
CA ALA A 41 17.76 9.53 -34.95
C ALA A 41 16.60 9.18 -34.00
N GLN A 42 16.82 8.33 -32.99
CA GLN A 42 15.90 8.14 -31.88
C GLN A 42 16.15 9.19 -30.79
N GLU A 43 15.09 9.85 -30.34
CA GLU A 43 15.12 10.98 -29.39
C GLU A 43 15.76 10.68 -28.01
N ASN A 44 16.14 9.43 -27.72
CA ASN A 44 16.70 8.99 -26.44
C ASN A 44 17.96 8.11 -26.60
N VAL A 45 18.93 8.54 -27.41
CA VAL A 45 20.24 7.87 -27.44
C VAL A 45 20.95 8.10 -26.10
N VAL A 46 21.12 7.04 -25.32
CA VAL A 46 21.73 7.07 -23.98
C VAL A 46 23.20 7.51 -24.05
N THR A 47 23.92 7.17 -25.12
CA THR A 47 25.29 7.61 -25.41
C THR A 47 25.64 7.40 -26.89
N GLN A 48 26.53 8.23 -27.43
CA GLN A 48 27.03 8.10 -28.81
C GLN A 48 28.09 6.98 -28.97
N ASP A 49 28.65 6.48 -27.86
CA ASP A 49 29.58 5.35 -27.88
C ASP A 49 28.81 4.02 -27.89
N LEU A 50 28.91 3.27 -28.99
CA LEU A 50 28.19 1.99 -29.15
C LEU A 50 28.62 0.93 -28.13
N GLU A 51 29.88 0.90 -27.71
CA GLU A 51 30.35 -0.04 -26.69
C GLU A 51 29.81 0.35 -25.32
N ALA A 52 29.83 1.64 -24.98
CA ALA A 52 29.23 2.16 -23.75
C ALA A 52 27.74 1.82 -23.68
N ALA A 53 27.01 2.02 -24.79
CA ALA A 53 25.60 1.65 -24.91
C ALA A 53 25.40 0.13 -24.71
N SER A 54 26.25 -0.70 -25.32
CA SER A 54 26.19 -2.16 -25.15
C SER A 54 26.39 -2.61 -23.70
N TYR A 55 27.43 -2.08 -23.03
CA TYR A 55 27.67 -2.37 -21.62
C TYR A 55 26.54 -1.89 -20.71
N TYR A 56 25.98 -0.70 -20.98
CA TYR A 56 24.82 -0.20 -20.26
C TYR A 56 23.63 -1.14 -20.38
N GLN A 57 23.28 -1.59 -21.60
CA GLN A 57 22.17 -2.52 -21.82
C GLN A 57 22.41 -3.88 -21.13
N GLN A 58 23.64 -4.39 -21.15
CA GLN A 58 24.00 -5.59 -20.39
C GLN A 58 23.83 -5.38 -18.88
N GLY A 59 24.21 -4.21 -18.36
CA GLY A 59 24.01 -3.82 -16.97
C GLY A 59 22.53 -3.84 -16.58
N VAL A 60 21.67 -3.20 -17.38
CA VAL A 60 20.21 -3.17 -17.15
C VAL A 60 19.63 -4.60 -17.16
N MET A 61 19.99 -5.42 -18.14
CA MET A 61 19.50 -6.81 -18.20
C MET A 61 19.91 -7.64 -16.99
N ARG A 62 21.15 -7.48 -16.51
CA ARG A 62 21.66 -8.19 -15.33
C ARG A 62 21.01 -7.67 -14.05
N TYR A 63 20.83 -6.36 -13.93
CA TYR A 63 20.13 -5.73 -12.82
C TYR A 63 18.69 -6.27 -12.69
N ASN A 64 17.95 -6.34 -13.81
CA ASN A 64 16.59 -6.88 -13.83
C ASN A 64 16.52 -8.38 -13.49
N ARG A 65 17.62 -9.12 -13.66
CA ARG A 65 17.77 -10.52 -13.21
C ARG A 65 18.25 -10.65 -11.77
N ASN A 66 18.40 -9.54 -11.05
CA ASN A 66 18.98 -9.45 -9.71
C ASN A 66 20.43 -9.97 -9.62
N ASP A 67 21.15 -10.02 -10.74
CA ASP A 67 22.59 -10.32 -10.79
C ASP A 67 23.39 -9.02 -10.59
N LEU A 68 23.39 -8.56 -9.33
CA LEU A 68 23.91 -7.23 -8.97
C LEU A 68 25.41 -7.08 -9.23
N LEU A 69 26.19 -8.14 -9.03
CA LEU A 69 27.64 -8.11 -9.23
C LEU A 69 27.97 -7.95 -10.72
N SER A 70 27.35 -8.74 -11.58
CA SER A 70 27.56 -8.65 -13.02
C SER A 70 26.98 -7.35 -13.59
N ALA A 71 25.90 -6.83 -13.02
CA ALA A 71 25.32 -5.54 -13.39
C ALA A 71 26.26 -4.38 -13.04
N GLU A 72 26.77 -4.35 -11.80
CA GLU A 72 27.76 -3.35 -11.37
C GLU A 72 28.98 -3.35 -12.30
N TYR A 73 29.53 -4.53 -12.63
CA TYR A 73 30.64 -4.64 -13.57
C TYR A 73 30.31 -3.98 -14.92
N ALA A 74 29.15 -4.31 -15.51
CA ALA A 74 28.76 -3.79 -16.81
C ALA A 74 28.54 -2.27 -16.79
N PHE A 75 27.90 -1.72 -15.74
CA PHE A 75 27.75 -0.26 -15.60
C PHE A 75 29.09 0.45 -15.44
N ARG A 76 30.04 -0.14 -14.70
CA ARG A 76 31.40 0.41 -14.60
C ARG A 76 32.13 0.39 -15.94
N GLN A 77 31.97 -0.66 -16.74
CA GLN A 77 32.53 -0.71 -18.10
C GLN A 77 31.90 0.36 -19.00
N ALA A 78 30.59 0.57 -18.91
CA ALA A 78 29.91 1.65 -19.63
C ALA A 78 30.48 3.02 -19.24
N LEU A 79 30.68 3.28 -17.94
CA LEU A 79 31.23 4.55 -17.43
C LEU A 79 32.73 4.75 -17.73
N GLN A 80 33.50 3.68 -17.93
CA GLN A 80 34.88 3.79 -18.41
C GLN A 80 34.95 4.31 -19.85
N ARG A 81 33.93 3.99 -20.66
CA ARG A 81 33.81 4.46 -22.05
C ARG A 81 33.18 5.85 -22.12
N ASP A 82 32.07 6.03 -21.42
CA ASP A 82 31.36 7.30 -21.32
C ASP A 82 31.14 7.70 -19.85
N PRO A 83 32.03 8.53 -19.27
CA PRO A 83 31.91 8.98 -17.88
C PRO A 83 30.67 9.82 -17.58
N ASN A 84 29.98 10.33 -18.62
CA ASN A 84 28.83 11.22 -18.51
C ASN A 84 27.49 10.48 -18.51
N LEU A 85 27.52 9.15 -18.48
CA LEU A 85 26.33 8.31 -18.52
C LEU A 85 25.55 8.33 -17.18
N GLY A 86 24.79 9.41 -16.94
CA GLY A 86 24.04 9.63 -15.69
C GLY A 86 23.10 8.48 -15.33
N LEU A 87 22.46 7.84 -16.32
CA LEU A 87 21.60 6.67 -16.09
C LEU A 87 22.38 5.47 -15.51
N ALA A 88 23.61 5.21 -15.99
CA ALA A 88 24.43 4.13 -15.44
C ALA A 88 24.83 4.39 -13.98
N ARG A 89 25.06 5.67 -13.63
CA ARG A 89 25.32 6.08 -12.24
C ARG A 89 24.09 5.88 -11.37
N ASN A 90 22.90 6.25 -11.85
CA ASN A 90 21.64 5.97 -11.14
C ASN A 90 21.50 4.46 -10.83
N TYR A 91 21.77 3.58 -11.80
CA TYR A 91 21.75 2.14 -11.56
C TYR A 91 22.82 1.66 -10.56
N LEU A 92 24.04 2.20 -10.59
CA LEU A 92 25.05 1.89 -9.57
C LEU A 92 24.60 2.33 -8.18
N GLY A 93 23.98 3.51 -8.07
CA GLY A 93 23.35 3.99 -6.85
C GLY A 93 22.30 3.01 -6.33
N ASN A 94 21.43 2.51 -7.21
CA ASN A 94 20.40 1.51 -6.87
C ASN A 94 21.02 0.22 -6.33
N ILE A 95 22.07 -0.28 -6.97
CA ILE A 95 22.82 -1.47 -6.52
C ILE A 95 23.39 -1.23 -5.12
N PHE A 96 24.04 -0.08 -4.87
CA PHE A 96 24.60 0.23 -3.56
C PHE A 96 23.54 0.41 -2.48
N LEU A 97 22.39 1.00 -2.81
CA LEU A 97 21.26 1.13 -1.89
C LEU A 97 20.71 -0.24 -1.46
N GLN A 98 20.56 -1.18 -2.40
CA GLN A 98 20.15 -2.56 -2.12
C GLN A 98 21.19 -3.29 -1.24
N GLN A 99 22.48 -3.04 -1.46
CA GLN A 99 23.57 -3.58 -0.64
C GLN A 99 23.76 -2.85 0.71
N ASN A 100 22.89 -1.88 1.04
CA ASN A 100 23.01 -1.04 2.24
C ASN A 100 24.31 -0.22 2.33
N ARG A 101 24.95 0.06 1.18
CA ARG A 101 26.14 0.92 1.07
C ARG A 101 25.69 2.35 0.80
N LEU A 102 25.13 2.98 1.82
CA LEU A 102 24.35 4.22 1.67
C LEU A 102 25.18 5.41 1.17
N GLU A 103 26.41 5.56 1.65
CA GLU A 103 27.29 6.67 1.24
C GLU A 103 27.64 6.57 -0.25
N ALA A 104 27.94 5.34 -0.72
CA ALA A 104 28.23 5.09 -2.12
C ALA A 104 26.99 5.33 -3.00
N ALA A 105 25.80 4.94 -2.52
CA ALA A 105 24.55 5.19 -3.23
C ALA A 105 24.30 6.70 -3.41
N VAL A 106 24.41 7.48 -2.33
CA VAL A 106 24.25 8.95 -2.35
C VAL A 106 25.24 9.59 -3.33
N GLN A 107 26.50 9.15 -3.35
CA GLN A 107 27.51 9.66 -4.28
C GLN A 107 27.14 9.40 -5.75
N GLU A 108 26.73 8.18 -6.08
CA GLU A 108 26.37 7.85 -7.47
C GLU A 108 25.10 8.58 -7.93
N TYR A 109 24.10 8.76 -7.07
CA TYR A 109 22.92 9.57 -7.42
C TYR A 109 23.27 11.06 -7.58
N ALA A 110 24.14 11.61 -6.73
CA ALA A 110 24.59 12.99 -6.87
C ALA A 110 25.33 13.20 -8.20
N GLU A 111 26.19 12.26 -8.60
CA GLU A 111 26.85 12.30 -9.91
C GLU A 111 25.86 12.09 -11.07
N ALA A 112 24.85 11.23 -10.91
CA ALA A 112 23.78 11.07 -11.90
C ALA A 112 23.02 12.39 -12.13
N ILE A 113 22.67 13.09 -11.05
CA ILE A 113 22.03 14.41 -11.06
C ILE A 113 22.95 15.46 -11.69
N ARG A 114 24.25 15.43 -11.39
CA ARG A 114 25.24 16.33 -12.00
C ARG A 114 25.31 16.17 -13.52
N MET A 115 25.18 14.93 -14.02
CA MET A 115 25.13 14.65 -15.46
C MET A 115 23.81 15.07 -16.11
N ASN A 116 22.70 14.78 -15.44
CA ASN A 116 21.37 15.13 -15.90
C ASN A 116 20.52 15.71 -14.75
N PRO A 117 20.48 17.04 -14.61
CA PRO A 117 19.70 17.70 -13.57
C PRO A 117 18.18 17.52 -13.68
N ASN A 118 17.69 16.99 -14.82
CA ASN A 118 16.28 16.69 -15.07
C ASN A 118 15.97 15.19 -14.96
N LEU A 119 16.82 14.40 -14.29
CA LEU A 119 16.56 12.99 -14.02
C LEU A 119 15.78 12.84 -12.70
N GLY A 120 14.45 12.91 -12.77
CA GLY A 120 13.56 12.87 -11.59
C GLY A 120 13.77 11.61 -10.76
N GLU A 121 13.93 10.45 -11.41
CA GLU A 121 14.23 9.18 -10.76
C GLU A 121 15.49 9.23 -9.86
N ALA A 122 16.55 9.94 -10.27
CA ALA A 122 17.77 10.04 -9.47
C ALA A 122 17.58 10.88 -8.21
N TYR A 123 16.75 11.92 -8.25
CA TYR A 123 16.36 12.66 -7.05
C TYR A 123 15.50 11.81 -6.11
N TYR A 124 14.56 11.05 -6.66
CA TYR A 124 13.75 10.12 -5.86
C TYR A 124 14.63 9.05 -5.18
N ASN A 125 15.55 8.43 -5.92
CA ASN A 125 16.45 7.41 -5.39
C ASN A 125 17.45 7.99 -4.37
N LEU A 126 17.93 9.22 -4.59
CA LEU A 126 18.71 9.97 -3.60
C LEU A 126 17.91 10.19 -2.31
N ALA A 127 16.64 10.60 -2.43
CA ALA A 127 15.78 10.81 -1.27
C ALA A 127 15.60 9.54 -0.43
N LEU A 128 15.42 8.38 -1.08
CA LEU A 128 15.36 7.07 -0.41
C LEU A 128 16.64 6.78 0.38
N ALA A 129 17.81 7.00 -0.24
CA ALA A 129 19.09 6.75 0.40
C ALA A 129 19.33 7.69 1.60
N LEU A 130 19.02 8.98 1.45
CA LEU A 130 19.12 9.99 2.52
C LEU A 130 18.17 9.67 3.68
N GLN A 131 16.94 9.25 3.38
CA GLN A 131 15.97 8.85 4.40
C GLN A 131 16.49 7.64 5.19
N LYS A 132 17.09 6.65 4.51
CA LYS A 132 17.68 5.47 5.14
C LYS A 132 18.93 5.80 5.98
N GLN A 133 19.65 6.88 5.65
CA GLN A 133 20.72 7.45 6.48
C GLN A 133 20.21 8.30 7.66
N GLY A 134 18.90 8.54 7.76
CA GLY A 134 18.31 9.42 8.78
C GLY A 134 18.42 10.92 8.45
N GLN A 135 18.87 11.29 7.25
CA GLN A 135 18.95 12.68 6.78
C GLN A 135 17.58 13.18 6.30
N LYS A 136 16.65 13.35 7.24
CA LYS A 136 15.22 13.59 6.97
C LYS A 136 14.94 14.81 6.07
N GLU A 137 15.49 15.99 6.42
CA GLU A 137 15.24 17.22 5.65
C GLU A 137 15.83 17.18 4.24
N ALA A 138 17.01 16.55 4.10
CA ALA A 138 17.64 16.36 2.81
C ALA A 138 16.80 15.42 1.92
N ALA A 139 16.24 14.35 2.51
CA ALA A 139 15.33 13.44 1.80
C ALA A 139 14.05 14.17 1.33
N ILE A 140 13.40 14.96 2.19
CA ILE A 140 12.22 15.76 1.82
C ILE A 140 12.54 16.70 0.65
N THR A 141 13.70 17.36 0.70
CA THR A 141 14.15 18.26 -0.38
C THR A 141 14.33 17.51 -1.69
N ALA A 142 14.97 16.33 -1.66
CA ALA A 142 15.19 15.51 -2.83
C ALA A 142 13.86 14.94 -3.41
N TYR A 143 12.91 14.50 -2.57
CA TYR A 143 11.58 14.10 -3.04
C TYR A 143 10.83 15.24 -3.73
N ARG A 144 10.84 16.44 -3.15
CA ARG A 144 10.22 17.62 -3.76
C ARG A 144 10.84 17.93 -5.13
N GLN A 145 12.16 17.83 -5.24
CA GLN A 145 12.84 18.05 -6.52
C GLN A 145 12.48 16.98 -7.56
N ALA A 146 12.33 15.71 -7.14
CA ALA A 146 11.83 14.66 -8.02
C ALA A 146 10.44 15.01 -8.57
N LEU A 147 9.54 15.53 -7.73
CA LEU A 147 8.18 15.93 -8.11
C LEU A 147 8.11 17.24 -8.92
N VAL A 148 9.10 18.12 -8.81
CA VAL A 148 9.22 19.27 -9.73
C VAL A 148 9.50 18.81 -11.16
N ILE A 149 10.31 17.75 -11.31
CA ILE A 149 10.72 17.20 -12.61
C ILE A 149 9.66 16.24 -13.16
N GLU A 150 9.14 15.36 -12.31
CA GLU A 150 8.15 14.33 -12.65
C GLU A 150 6.94 14.43 -11.69
N PRO A 151 6.00 15.36 -11.94
CA PRO A 151 4.87 15.64 -11.03
C PRO A 151 3.88 14.48 -10.84
N THR A 152 3.96 13.42 -11.64
CA THR A 152 3.04 12.28 -11.58
C THR A 152 3.68 11.05 -10.92
N MET A 153 4.86 11.19 -10.31
CA MET A 153 5.57 10.07 -9.70
C MET A 153 4.91 9.64 -8.37
N VAL A 154 3.97 8.69 -8.47
CA VAL A 154 3.19 8.14 -7.35
C VAL A 154 4.07 7.79 -6.14
N ALA A 155 5.20 7.12 -6.39
CA ALA A 155 6.10 6.67 -5.33
C ALA A 155 6.76 7.85 -4.58
N ALA A 156 7.09 8.95 -5.28
CA ALA A 156 7.65 10.15 -4.67
C ALA A 156 6.61 10.88 -3.81
N HIS A 157 5.38 11.05 -4.29
CA HIS A 157 4.28 11.59 -3.50
C HIS A 157 4.04 10.76 -2.23
N TYR A 158 3.92 9.43 -2.37
CA TYR A 158 3.68 8.55 -1.23
C TYR A 158 4.82 8.63 -0.20
N ASN A 159 6.08 8.52 -0.62
CA ASN A 159 7.22 8.53 0.30
C ASN A 159 7.51 9.92 0.89
N LEU A 160 7.24 11.00 0.15
CA LEU A 160 7.25 12.35 0.69
C LEU A 160 6.19 12.49 1.78
N GLY A 161 4.97 12.01 1.55
CA GLY A 161 3.91 11.97 2.57
C GLY A 161 4.35 11.23 3.84
N LEU A 162 5.01 10.07 3.71
CA LEU A 162 5.58 9.34 4.85
C LEU A 162 6.62 10.19 5.61
N ALA A 163 7.54 10.84 4.91
CA ALA A 163 8.59 11.66 5.52
C ALA A 163 8.00 12.88 6.26
N LEU A 164 7.01 13.54 5.66
CA LEU A 164 6.30 14.69 6.26
C LEU A 164 5.51 14.28 7.49
N TYR A 165 4.79 13.15 7.44
CA TYR A 165 4.06 12.61 8.59
C TYR A 165 5.00 12.33 9.76
N GLN A 166 6.17 11.74 9.50
CA GLN A 166 7.20 11.49 10.52
C GLN A 166 7.78 12.76 11.14
N GLN A 167 7.69 13.92 10.46
CA GLN A 167 8.07 15.22 10.99
C GLN A 167 6.89 15.99 11.64
N GLY A 168 5.71 15.38 11.70
CA GLY A 168 4.50 16.03 12.24
C GLY A 168 3.87 17.06 11.30
N GLN A 169 4.31 17.14 10.04
CA GLN A 169 3.75 18.00 9.00
C GLN A 169 2.50 17.34 8.39
N LEU A 170 1.45 17.21 9.21
CA LEU A 170 0.23 16.45 8.88
C LEU A 170 -0.52 17.00 7.65
N PRO A 171 -0.78 18.32 7.52
CA PRO A 171 -1.50 18.85 6.36
C PRO A 171 -0.79 18.56 5.04
N GLU A 172 0.53 18.71 5.01
CA GLU A 172 1.35 18.42 3.84
C GLU A 172 1.39 16.93 3.55
N ALA A 173 1.54 16.07 4.56
CA ALA A 173 1.49 14.62 4.38
C ALA A 173 0.17 14.16 3.75
N ILE A 174 -0.96 14.71 4.20
CA ILE A 174 -2.30 14.43 3.67
C ILE A 174 -2.40 14.82 2.19
N ALA A 175 -1.92 16.01 1.83
CA ALA A 175 -1.91 16.47 0.45
C ALA A 175 -1.10 15.52 -0.46
N GLU A 176 0.07 15.08 -0.01
CA GLU A 176 0.92 14.17 -0.76
C GLU A 176 0.31 12.77 -0.92
N TYR A 177 -0.34 12.23 0.12
CA TYR A 177 -1.09 10.97 0.00
C TYR A 177 -2.27 11.09 -0.96
N GLN A 178 -2.99 12.22 -0.94
CA GLN A 178 -4.07 12.48 -1.88
C GLN A 178 -3.57 12.55 -3.33
N GLN A 179 -2.41 13.16 -3.58
CA GLN A 179 -1.78 13.15 -4.90
C GLN A 179 -1.39 11.74 -5.33
N ALA A 180 -0.77 10.95 -4.44
CA ALA A 180 -0.46 9.55 -4.74
C ALA A 180 -1.72 8.74 -5.12
N ILE A 181 -2.84 8.95 -4.42
CA ILE A 181 -4.13 8.32 -4.71
C ILE A 181 -4.75 8.84 -6.01
N ASN A 182 -4.60 10.13 -6.31
CA ASN A 182 -5.11 10.73 -7.54
C ASN A 182 -4.43 10.14 -8.79
N PHE A 183 -3.14 9.86 -8.69
CA PHE A 183 -2.37 9.22 -9.77
C PHE A 183 -2.50 7.69 -9.78
N ASP A 184 -2.70 7.06 -8.62
CA ASP A 184 -2.97 5.62 -8.49
C ASP A 184 -4.05 5.36 -7.42
N SER A 185 -5.30 5.26 -7.89
CA SER A 185 -6.45 4.99 -7.03
C SER A 185 -6.48 3.58 -6.45
N SER A 186 -5.55 2.70 -6.82
CA SER A 186 -5.44 1.33 -6.30
C SER A 186 -4.42 1.20 -5.16
N ASN A 187 -3.74 2.28 -4.79
CA ASN A 187 -2.73 2.29 -3.75
C ASN A 187 -3.33 2.19 -2.33
N ALA A 188 -3.55 0.95 -1.88
CA ALA A 188 -4.10 0.66 -0.55
C ALA A 188 -3.30 1.27 0.61
N ASN A 189 -1.97 1.35 0.47
CA ASN A 189 -1.08 1.89 1.50
C ASN A 189 -1.21 3.42 1.61
N ALA A 190 -1.38 4.12 0.49
CA ALA A 190 -1.65 5.55 0.49
C ALA A 190 -2.99 5.86 1.18
N TYR A 191 -4.05 5.09 0.92
CA TYR A 191 -5.32 5.23 1.65
C TYR A 191 -5.18 4.95 3.14
N PHE A 192 -4.43 3.92 3.52
CA PHE A 192 -4.19 3.58 4.92
C PHE A 192 -3.45 4.71 5.68
N ASN A 193 -2.37 5.24 5.11
CA ASN A 193 -1.62 6.32 5.74
C ASN A 193 -2.36 7.66 5.71
N LEU A 194 -3.14 7.92 4.66
CA LEU A 194 -4.08 9.05 4.62
C LEU A 194 -5.08 8.96 5.78
N ALA A 195 -5.66 7.77 6.02
CA ALA A 195 -6.62 7.57 7.10
C ALA A 195 -5.99 7.82 8.48
N ILE A 196 -4.75 7.36 8.69
CA ILE A 196 -3.99 7.64 9.93
C ILE A 196 -3.76 9.15 10.11
N ALA A 197 -3.28 9.84 9.07
CA ALA A 197 -2.99 11.26 9.15
C ALA A 197 -4.26 12.09 9.40
N LEU A 198 -5.37 11.79 8.71
CA LEU A 198 -6.68 12.41 8.94
C LEU A 198 -7.20 12.17 10.35
N GLN A 199 -7.06 10.93 10.86
CA GLN A 199 -7.43 10.60 12.22
C GLN A 199 -6.65 11.44 13.24
N GLN A 200 -5.33 11.60 13.04
CA GLN A 200 -4.49 12.41 13.92
C GLN A 200 -4.83 13.91 13.84
N GLN A 201 -5.26 14.39 12.67
CA GLN A 201 -5.74 15.76 12.48
C GLN A 201 -7.15 15.99 13.08
N GLY A 202 -7.88 14.92 13.41
CA GLY A 202 -9.25 15.01 13.93
C GLY A 202 -10.34 14.96 12.86
N GLU A 203 -9.99 14.74 11.60
CA GLU A 203 -10.89 14.62 10.46
C GLU A 203 -11.48 13.20 10.39
N ILE A 204 -12.25 12.84 11.43
CA ILE A 204 -12.70 11.45 11.67
C ILE A 204 -13.58 10.88 10.53
N PRO A 205 -14.58 11.60 9.98
CA PRO A 205 -15.38 11.08 8.87
C PRO A 205 -14.54 10.72 7.64
N GLN A 206 -13.57 11.56 7.29
CA GLN A 206 -12.67 11.35 6.15
C GLN A 206 -11.70 10.19 6.43
N ALA A 207 -11.20 10.07 7.67
CA ALA A 207 -10.38 8.93 8.09
C ALA A 207 -11.12 7.60 7.94
N ILE A 208 -12.39 7.52 8.36
CA ILE A 208 -13.23 6.32 8.18
C ILE A 208 -13.39 5.98 6.70
N ALA A 209 -13.66 6.98 5.84
CA ALA A 209 -13.77 6.78 4.40
C ALA A 209 -12.47 6.23 3.79
N ALA A 210 -11.33 6.80 4.16
CA ALA A 210 -10.02 6.35 3.70
C ALA A 210 -9.68 4.92 4.21
N TYR A 211 -9.97 4.58 5.46
CA TYR A 211 -9.81 3.21 5.96
C TYR A 211 -10.69 2.20 5.22
N ARG A 212 -11.96 2.56 4.92
CA ARG A 212 -12.86 1.70 4.12
C ARG A 212 -12.26 1.40 2.74
N GLN A 213 -11.69 2.40 2.06
CA GLN A 213 -10.98 2.19 0.80
C GLN A 213 -9.74 1.31 0.97
N ALA A 214 -8.94 1.55 2.02
CA ALA A 214 -7.75 0.74 2.30
C ALA A 214 -8.07 -0.76 2.50
N VAL A 215 -9.12 -1.09 3.26
CA VAL A 215 -9.52 -2.50 3.49
C VAL A 215 -10.24 -3.13 2.30
N GLN A 216 -10.89 -2.32 1.46
CA GLN A 216 -11.47 -2.78 0.20
C GLN A 216 -10.36 -3.20 -0.78
N LEU A 217 -9.30 -2.40 -0.89
CA LEU A 217 -8.15 -2.67 -1.77
C LEU A 217 -7.22 -3.75 -1.19
N ASN A 218 -7.07 -3.81 0.14
CA ASN A 218 -6.29 -4.84 0.83
C ASN A 218 -7.09 -5.50 1.97
N PRO A 219 -7.89 -6.54 1.67
CA PRO A 219 -8.70 -7.24 2.66
C PRO A 219 -7.91 -8.04 3.71
N LYS A 220 -6.57 -8.08 3.61
CA LYS A 220 -5.71 -8.77 4.59
C LYS A 220 -5.11 -7.81 5.62
N ASN A 221 -5.33 -6.50 5.49
CA ASN A 221 -4.78 -5.52 6.42
C ASN A 221 -5.54 -5.52 7.76
N ALA A 222 -5.09 -6.36 8.70
CA ALA A 222 -5.67 -6.49 10.03
C ALA A 222 -5.64 -5.18 10.84
N ILE A 223 -4.61 -4.35 10.63
CA ILE A 223 -4.41 -3.09 11.35
C ILE A 223 -5.44 -2.06 10.87
N ALA A 224 -5.64 -1.93 9.56
CA ALA A 224 -6.65 -1.06 8.97
C ALA A 224 -8.06 -1.41 9.47
N TYR A 225 -8.41 -2.71 9.52
CA TYR A 225 -9.68 -3.14 10.09
C TYR A 225 -9.82 -2.80 11.59
N SER A 226 -8.75 -2.95 12.37
CA SER A 226 -8.78 -2.62 13.81
C SER A 226 -8.98 -1.13 14.04
N ASN A 227 -8.26 -0.28 13.31
CA ASN A 227 -8.39 1.18 13.40
C ASN A 227 -9.76 1.65 12.92
N LEU A 228 -10.25 1.10 11.79
CA LEU A 228 -11.61 1.34 11.30
C LEU A 228 -12.65 0.98 12.37
N GLY A 229 -12.53 -0.21 12.98
CA GLY A 229 -13.40 -0.65 14.07
C GLY A 229 -13.42 0.33 15.24
N SER A 230 -12.24 0.84 15.66
CA SER A 230 -12.15 1.79 16.77
C SER A 230 -12.80 3.14 16.44
N LEU A 231 -12.61 3.67 15.24
CA LEU A 231 -13.29 4.90 14.83
C LEU A 231 -14.80 4.73 14.73
N LEU A 232 -15.27 3.61 14.17
CA LEU A 232 -16.71 3.30 14.08
C LEU A 232 -17.35 3.14 15.46
N ALA A 233 -16.67 2.46 16.40
CA ALA A 233 -17.16 2.30 17.77
C ALA A 233 -17.29 3.65 18.48
N ASN A 234 -16.29 4.52 18.34
CA ASN A 234 -16.32 5.88 18.91
C ASN A 234 -17.40 6.77 18.29
N GLN A 235 -17.81 6.51 17.05
CA GLN A 235 -18.93 7.18 16.38
C GLN A 235 -20.30 6.52 16.67
N GLY A 236 -20.35 5.54 17.57
CA GLY A 236 -21.59 4.82 17.92
C GLY A 236 -22.06 3.79 16.88
N GLN A 237 -21.28 3.55 15.82
CA GLN A 237 -21.58 2.57 14.76
C GLN A 237 -21.16 1.15 15.17
N ALA A 238 -21.69 0.67 16.30
CA ALA A 238 -21.21 -0.52 16.97
C ALA A 238 -21.31 -1.81 16.14
N SER A 239 -22.37 -1.98 15.33
CA SER A 239 -22.52 -3.16 14.45
C SER A 239 -21.45 -3.24 13.36
N GLU A 240 -21.09 -2.09 12.76
CA GLU A 240 -20.02 -2.02 11.77
C GLU A 240 -18.65 -2.21 12.44
N ALA A 241 -18.45 -1.63 13.63
CA ALA A 241 -17.24 -1.82 14.43
C ALA A 241 -16.98 -3.30 14.76
N VAL A 242 -18.00 -4.02 15.24
CA VAL A 242 -17.94 -5.47 15.49
C VAL A 242 -17.53 -6.24 14.23
N THR A 243 -18.06 -5.85 13.07
CA THR A 243 -17.73 -6.48 11.79
C THR A 243 -16.27 -6.24 11.44
N ALA A 244 -15.78 -5.00 11.56
CA ALA A 244 -14.40 -4.65 11.30
C ALA A 244 -13.43 -5.38 12.25
N TYR A 245 -13.70 -5.42 13.56
CA TYR A 245 -12.87 -6.16 14.52
C TYR A 245 -12.84 -7.66 14.24
N LYS A 246 -13.96 -8.27 13.85
CA LYS A 246 -13.97 -9.68 13.44
C LYS A 246 -13.10 -9.92 12.21
N GLN A 247 -13.12 -9.02 11.21
CA GLN A 247 -12.22 -9.13 10.07
C GLN A 247 -10.75 -8.98 10.48
N ALA A 248 -10.43 -8.02 11.37
CA ALA A 248 -9.08 -7.91 11.92
C ALA A 248 -8.61 -9.20 12.61
N LEU A 249 -9.48 -9.80 13.42
CA LEU A 249 -9.19 -11.03 14.16
C LEU A 249 -9.12 -12.28 13.26
N ASN A 250 -9.83 -12.29 12.13
CA ASN A 250 -9.67 -13.35 11.13
C ASN A 250 -8.27 -13.33 10.51
N GLN A 251 -7.71 -12.13 10.29
CA GLN A 251 -6.36 -11.97 9.73
C GLN A 251 -5.26 -12.12 10.79
N ASN A 252 -5.50 -11.64 12.02
CA ASN A 252 -4.61 -11.79 13.16
C ASN A 252 -5.35 -12.28 14.42
N PRO A 253 -5.49 -13.61 14.60
CA PRO A 253 -6.22 -14.21 15.72
C PRO A 253 -5.56 -14.02 17.10
N LYS A 254 -4.36 -13.44 17.16
CA LYS A 254 -3.61 -13.15 18.39
C LYS A 254 -3.63 -11.66 18.77
N ASN A 255 -4.41 -10.84 18.07
CA ASN A 255 -4.52 -9.41 18.39
C ASN A 255 -5.34 -9.21 19.68
N ALA A 256 -4.64 -9.15 20.82
CA ALA A 256 -5.24 -8.95 22.13
C ALA A 256 -6.09 -7.67 22.22
N LEU A 257 -5.59 -6.57 21.63
CA LEU A 257 -6.26 -5.28 21.63
C LEU A 257 -7.56 -5.31 20.81
N ALA A 258 -7.58 -5.98 19.65
CA ALA A 258 -8.81 -6.15 18.87
C ALA A 258 -9.87 -6.95 19.64
N TYR A 259 -9.48 -7.97 20.42
CA TYR A 259 -10.41 -8.66 21.32
C TYR A 259 -10.90 -7.75 22.46
N TYR A 260 -10.03 -6.93 23.04
CA TYR A 260 -10.40 -5.98 24.08
C TYR A 260 -11.45 -4.99 23.56
N ASN A 261 -11.16 -4.36 22.42
CA ASN A 261 -12.06 -3.39 21.80
C ASN A 261 -13.39 -4.01 21.34
N LEU A 262 -13.36 -5.25 20.84
CA LEU A 262 -14.56 -6.01 20.54
C LEU A 262 -15.39 -6.24 21.81
N GLY A 263 -14.75 -6.55 22.94
CA GLY A 263 -15.40 -6.69 24.25
C GLY A 263 -16.04 -5.39 24.74
N VAL A 264 -15.31 -4.27 24.64
CA VAL A 264 -15.82 -2.92 24.95
C VAL A 264 -17.05 -2.61 24.08
N THR A 265 -16.98 -2.89 22.78
CA THR A 265 -18.07 -2.62 21.84
C THR A 265 -19.32 -3.43 22.22
N PHE A 266 -19.17 -4.72 22.54
CA PHE A 266 -20.30 -5.53 23.02
C PHE A 266 -20.85 -5.07 24.37
N TYR A 267 -19.99 -4.63 25.29
CA TYR A 267 -20.42 -4.11 26.59
C TYR A 267 -21.29 -2.86 26.41
N ASN A 268 -20.85 -1.92 25.58
CA ASN A 268 -21.61 -0.69 25.29
C ASN A 268 -22.93 -0.97 24.53
N GLN A 269 -23.03 -2.10 23.82
CA GLN A 269 -24.29 -2.58 23.23
C GLN A 269 -25.20 -3.32 24.23
N GLY A 270 -24.76 -3.52 25.47
CA GLY A 270 -25.48 -4.30 26.49
C GLY A 270 -25.33 -5.83 26.35
N ASP A 271 -24.54 -6.33 25.40
CA ASP A 271 -24.29 -7.77 25.24
C ASP A 271 -23.15 -8.25 26.16
N ILE A 272 -23.48 -8.28 27.46
CA ILE A 272 -22.53 -8.61 28.53
C ILE A 272 -21.92 -10.01 28.37
N ASN A 273 -22.64 -10.95 27.77
CA ASN A 273 -22.15 -12.31 27.57
C ASN A 273 -21.06 -12.34 26.50
N LYS A 274 -21.29 -11.69 25.34
CA LYS A 274 -20.26 -11.58 24.30
C LYS A 274 -19.08 -10.71 24.75
N ALA A 275 -19.35 -9.63 25.50
CA ALA A 275 -18.32 -8.78 26.07
C ALA A 275 -17.36 -9.60 26.96
N ASN A 276 -17.89 -10.38 27.91
CA ASN A 276 -17.08 -11.22 28.78
C ASN A 276 -16.29 -12.29 28.03
N ALA A 277 -16.84 -12.88 26.96
CA ALA A 277 -16.11 -13.84 26.13
C ALA A 277 -14.91 -13.16 25.43
N ALA A 278 -15.13 -11.97 24.85
CA ALA A 278 -14.09 -11.21 24.19
C ALA A 278 -13.01 -10.72 25.18
N PHE A 279 -13.38 -10.21 26.36
CA PHE A 279 -12.43 -9.82 27.40
C PHE A 279 -11.60 -10.99 27.93
N LYS A 280 -12.22 -12.17 28.15
CA LYS A 280 -11.46 -13.39 28.52
C LYS A 280 -10.41 -13.71 27.48
N ARG A 281 -10.77 -13.61 26.19
CA ARG A 281 -9.83 -13.86 25.09
C ARG A 281 -8.72 -12.81 25.06
N ALA A 282 -9.05 -11.52 25.17
CA ALA A 282 -8.08 -10.43 25.24
C ALA A 282 -7.07 -10.62 26.38
N ARG A 283 -7.55 -10.89 27.60
CA ARG A 283 -6.71 -11.17 28.78
C ARG A 283 -5.76 -12.33 28.54
N ASN A 284 -6.25 -13.42 27.96
CA ASN A 284 -5.43 -14.58 27.68
C ASN A 284 -4.33 -14.25 26.66
N GLU A 285 -4.66 -13.56 25.55
CA GLU A 285 -3.66 -13.15 24.56
C GLU A 285 -2.63 -12.17 25.16
N TYR A 286 -3.04 -11.22 26.01
CA TYR A 286 -2.10 -10.34 26.71
C TYR A 286 -1.15 -11.13 27.62
N ARG A 287 -1.62 -12.18 28.31
CA ARG A 287 -0.76 -13.05 29.14
C ARG A 287 0.24 -13.84 28.29
N GLU A 288 -0.20 -14.40 27.17
CA GLU A 288 0.67 -15.11 26.22
C GLU A 288 1.75 -14.19 25.63
N LEU A 289 1.43 -12.91 25.44
CA LEU A 289 2.39 -11.89 25.00
C LEU A 289 3.29 -11.35 26.14
N GLY A 290 3.13 -11.84 27.37
CA GLY A 290 3.86 -11.34 28.55
C GLY A 290 3.41 -9.96 29.03
N ASN A 291 2.36 -9.39 28.46
CA ASN A 291 1.79 -8.10 28.85
C ASN A 291 0.84 -8.25 30.05
N LEU A 292 1.43 -8.57 31.21
CA LEU A 292 0.69 -8.86 32.44
C LEU A 292 -0.08 -7.64 32.97
N LEU A 293 0.41 -6.42 32.72
CA LEU A 293 -0.28 -5.20 33.15
C LEU A 293 -1.62 -5.05 32.44
N GLU A 294 -1.64 -5.17 31.11
CA GLU A 294 -2.89 -5.10 30.34
C GLU A 294 -3.82 -6.28 30.66
N ALA A 295 -3.28 -7.48 30.82
CA ALA A 295 -4.09 -8.62 31.26
C ALA A 295 -4.79 -8.36 32.61
N ASN A 296 -4.08 -7.79 33.58
CA ASN A 296 -4.64 -7.48 34.90
C ASN A 296 -5.69 -6.37 34.83
N LYS A 297 -5.49 -5.34 33.98
CA LYS A 297 -6.51 -4.30 33.73
C LYS A 297 -7.80 -4.90 33.16
N VAL A 298 -7.69 -5.79 32.15
CA VAL A 298 -8.85 -6.48 31.59
C VAL A 298 -9.55 -7.35 32.63
N GLU A 299 -8.78 -8.04 33.48
CA GLU A 299 -9.33 -8.86 34.58
C GLU A 299 -10.09 -8.02 35.62
N GLN A 300 -9.52 -6.88 36.04
CA GLN A 300 -10.20 -5.95 36.95
C GLN A 300 -11.49 -5.41 36.33
N LEU A 301 -11.46 -5.05 35.03
CA LEU A 301 -12.64 -4.59 34.33
C LEU A 301 -13.75 -5.66 34.31
N MET A 302 -13.39 -6.92 34.02
CA MET A 302 -14.34 -8.02 34.05
C MET A 302 -14.97 -8.22 35.44
N LEU A 303 -14.19 -8.06 36.52
CA LEU A 303 -14.69 -8.15 37.90
C LEU A 303 -15.67 -7.02 38.22
N GLN A 304 -15.37 -5.78 37.80
CA GLN A 304 -16.26 -4.63 37.98
C GLN A 304 -17.60 -4.84 37.26
N ILE A 305 -17.57 -5.31 36.01
CA ILE A 305 -18.76 -5.64 35.22
C ILE A 305 -19.60 -6.72 35.92
N ALA A 306 -18.96 -7.76 36.48
CA ALA A 306 -19.65 -8.82 37.21
C ALA A 306 -20.31 -8.32 38.50
N GLN A 307 -19.64 -7.45 39.26
CA GLN A 307 -20.16 -6.87 40.50
C GLN A 307 -21.39 -6.00 40.27
N LYS A 308 -21.38 -5.16 39.21
CA LYS A 308 -22.54 -4.35 38.82
C LYS A 308 -23.76 -5.20 38.51
N LYS A 309 -23.58 -6.36 37.88
CA LYS A 309 -24.67 -7.30 37.58
C LYS A 309 -25.33 -7.89 38.85
N THR A 310 -24.59 -7.97 39.95
CA THR A 310 -25.07 -8.57 41.22
C THR A 310 -25.73 -7.58 42.18
N GLN A 311 -25.66 -6.27 41.94
CA GLN A 311 -26.44 -5.29 42.71
C GLN A 311 -27.84 -5.17 42.09
N PRO A 312 -28.93 -5.52 42.82
CA PRO A 312 -30.28 -5.21 42.35
C PRO A 312 -30.45 -3.69 42.29
N GLU A 313 -31.01 -3.17 41.19
CA GLU A 313 -31.48 -1.78 41.12
C GLU A 313 -32.44 -1.54 42.30
N VAL A 314 -31.97 -0.80 43.31
CA VAL A 314 -32.87 -0.25 44.31
C VAL A 314 -33.64 0.85 43.60
N THR A 315 -34.75 0.47 42.99
CA THR A 315 -35.81 1.40 42.62
C THR A 315 -36.21 2.09 43.92
N GLN A 316 -35.87 3.37 44.06
CA GLN A 316 -36.43 4.20 45.11
C GLN A 316 -37.93 4.32 44.84
N THR A 317 -38.70 3.39 45.39
CA THR A 317 -40.14 3.55 45.58
C THR A 317 -40.32 4.65 46.61
N SER A 318 -40.61 5.86 46.12
CA SER A 318 -41.15 6.93 46.93
C SER A 318 -42.48 6.46 47.54
N THR A 319 -42.47 6.10 48.82
CA THR A 319 -43.69 5.94 49.62
C THR A 319 -44.35 7.31 49.82
N PRO A 320 -45.69 7.42 49.69
CA PRO A 320 -46.40 8.70 49.77
C PRO A 320 -46.55 9.12 51.23
N SER A 321 -46.16 10.36 51.55
CA SER A 321 -46.59 11.04 52.78
C SER A 321 -47.63 12.10 52.44
N GLU A 322 -48.64 12.12 53.29
CA GLU A 322 -49.93 12.78 53.21
C GLU A 322 -49.87 14.30 52.94
N THR A 323 -50.78 14.78 52.09
CA THR A 323 -51.16 16.20 51.98
C THR A 323 -52.08 16.59 53.13
N PRO A 324 -52.22 17.90 53.45
CA PRO A 324 -53.47 18.51 53.01
C PRO A 324 -53.37 19.96 52.48
N THR A 325 -54.19 20.20 51.44
CA THR A 325 -54.86 21.45 50.97
C THR A 325 -53.99 22.65 50.49
N SER A 326 -54.21 23.29 49.33
CA SER A 326 -55.47 23.77 48.72
C SER A 326 -55.34 24.23 47.24
N ILE A 327 -56.39 23.95 46.44
CA ILE A 327 -57.04 24.78 45.40
C ILE A 327 -56.20 25.23 44.15
N ASN A 328 -56.44 24.69 42.94
CA ASN A 328 -57.51 25.08 41.99
C ASN A 328 -57.41 24.34 40.62
N ASN A 329 -58.57 24.24 39.96
CA ASN A 329 -59.00 23.54 38.73
C ASN A 329 -58.19 23.72 37.43
N GLN A 330 -58.13 22.68 36.56
CA GLN A 330 -58.95 22.57 35.31
C GLN A 330 -58.65 21.29 34.48
N GLU A 331 -59.65 20.90 33.68
CA GLU A 331 -59.94 19.59 33.07
C GLU A 331 -59.12 19.16 31.82
N THR A 332 -59.04 17.83 31.66
CA THR A 332 -58.77 16.90 30.52
C THR A 332 -59.45 17.20 29.16
N PRO A 333 -59.30 16.37 28.06
CA PRO A 333 -58.36 15.28 27.73
C PRO A 333 -57.84 15.25 26.24
N ASN A 334 -56.79 14.46 25.95
CA ASN A 334 -56.81 13.35 24.96
C ASN A 334 -55.41 12.99 24.39
N GLN A 335 -55.11 11.69 24.50
CA GLN A 335 -54.11 10.92 23.76
C GLN A 335 -54.68 10.51 22.37
N PRO A 336 -53.86 10.07 21.39
CA PRO A 336 -53.52 8.64 21.33
C PRO A 336 -52.04 8.32 21.04
N GLU A 337 -51.70 7.11 21.47
CA GLU A 337 -50.45 6.37 21.40
C GLU A 337 -49.90 6.17 19.97
N THR A 338 -48.57 6.21 19.83
CA THR A 338 -47.87 5.43 18.80
C THR A 338 -46.66 4.74 19.40
N SER A 339 -46.72 3.42 19.34
CA SER A 339 -45.68 2.45 19.68
C SER A 339 -44.42 2.63 18.83
N SER A 340 -43.28 2.81 19.49
CA SER A 340 -41.96 2.52 18.94
C SER A 340 -41.13 1.80 19.99
N THR A 341 -40.74 0.57 19.66
CA THR A 341 -39.92 -0.32 20.46
C THR A 341 -38.56 0.31 20.74
N GLU A 342 -38.42 0.96 21.89
CA GLU A 342 -37.13 1.43 22.40
C GLU A 342 -36.33 0.24 22.91
N THR A 343 -35.20 -0.02 22.26
CA THR A 343 -34.13 -0.86 22.81
C THR A 343 -33.68 -0.19 24.11
N GLN A 344 -33.95 -0.83 25.25
CA GLN A 344 -33.57 -0.36 26.58
C GLN A 344 -32.05 -0.12 26.63
N SER A 345 -31.65 1.14 26.51
CA SER A 345 -30.32 1.59 26.93
C SER A 345 -30.35 1.70 28.45
N ASN A 346 -29.47 0.95 29.11
CA ASN A 346 -29.41 0.92 30.57
C ASN A 346 -28.86 2.28 31.06
N PRO A 347 -29.62 3.15 31.76
CA PRO A 347 -29.28 4.58 31.89
C PRO A 347 -28.12 4.91 32.85
N GLY A 348 -27.43 3.91 33.42
CA GLY A 348 -26.45 4.09 34.51
C GLY A 348 -25.00 3.77 34.19
N ASP A 349 -24.68 3.23 33.02
CA ASP A 349 -23.31 2.82 32.69
C ASP A 349 -22.63 3.82 31.75
N VAL A 350 -21.64 4.56 32.27
CA VAL A 350 -20.73 5.36 31.45
C VAL A 350 -20.06 4.43 30.42
N PRO A 351 -20.16 4.71 29.10
CA PRO A 351 -19.57 3.87 28.07
C PRO A 351 -18.07 3.70 28.28
N ILE A 352 -17.57 2.47 28.13
CA ILE A 352 -16.13 2.23 28.14
C ILE A 352 -15.58 2.64 26.77
N SER A 353 -14.47 3.37 26.75
CA SER A 353 -13.84 3.79 25.50
C SER A 353 -13.04 2.65 24.89
N VAL A 354 -13.10 2.50 23.57
CA VAL A 354 -12.18 1.61 22.86
C VAL A 354 -10.79 2.23 22.80
N GLU A 355 -9.77 1.38 22.79
CA GLU A 355 -8.39 1.80 22.66
C GLU A 355 -7.95 1.82 21.19
N GLN A 356 -6.99 2.69 20.87
CA GLN A 356 -6.43 2.79 19.54
C GLN A 356 -5.22 1.86 19.42
N GLN A 357 -5.13 1.15 18.29
CA GLN A 357 -3.94 0.34 18.02
C GLN A 357 -2.77 1.30 17.76
N PRO A 358 -1.61 1.12 18.45
CA PRO A 358 -0.44 1.92 18.17
C PRO A 358 -0.14 1.88 16.67
N THR A 359 -0.08 3.04 16.04
CA THR A 359 0.34 3.13 14.65
C THR A 359 1.80 2.70 14.61
N LEU A 360 2.09 1.58 13.96
CA LEU A 360 3.47 1.27 13.59
C LEU A 360 3.98 2.46 12.76
N PRO A 361 5.25 2.89 12.95
CA PRO A 361 5.83 3.81 11.99
C PRO A 361 5.63 3.21 10.59
N PRO A 362 5.29 4.03 9.58
CA PRO A 362 5.09 3.52 8.24
C PRO A 362 6.32 2.68 7.84
N GLU A 363 6.06 1.50 7.26
CA GLU A 363 7.12 0.63 6.76
C GLU A 363 8.10 1.45 5.91
N MET A 364 9.39 1.10 5.99
CA MET A 364 10.43 1.78 5.22
C MET A 364 10.01 1.90 3.74
N PRO A 365 10.41 2.97 3.05
CA PRO A 365 10.06 3.20 1.65
C PRO A 365 10.26 1.94 0.80
N ASN A 366 9.35 1.68 -0.13
CA ASN A 366 9.59 0.67 -1.16
C ASN A 366 10.92 1.01 -1.84
N LEU A 367 11.90 0.09 -1.74
CA LEU A 367 13.14 0.14 -2.51
C LEU A 367 12.80 0.34 -3.99
N PRO A 368 13.68 0.98 -4.79
CA PRO A 368 13.42 1.16 -6.21
C PRO A 368 13.08 -0.20 -6.83
N GLN A 369 11.81 -0.38 -7.21
CA GLN A 369 11.40 -1.54 -7.96
C GLN A 369 11.93 -1.37 -9.37
N THR A 370 12.35 -2.47 -9.97
CA THR A 370 12.74 -2.55 -11.39
C THR A 370 11.71 -1.80 -12.24
N PRO A 371 12.11 -1.00 -13.24
CA PRO A 371 11.16 -0.35 -14.14
C PRO A 371 10.20 -1.41 -14.68
N LEU A 372 8.92 -1.26 -14.35
CA LEU A 372 7.85 -1.94 -15.06
C LEU A 372 8.01 -1.58 -16.54
N GLU A 373 7.92 -2.60 -17.38
CA GLU A 373 7.99 -2.51 -18.83
C GLU A 373 7.26 -1.25 -19.32
N THR A 374 7.96 -0.43 -20.12
CA THR A 374 7.34 0.65 -20.89
C THR A 374 6.08 0.11 -21.57
N PRO A 375 4.92 0.79 -21.46
CA PRO A 375 3.72 0.33 -22.14
C PRO A 375 4.00 0.28 -23.63
N ALA A 376 3.86 -0.93 -24.19
CA ALA A 376 3.92 -1.16 -25.61
C ALA A 376 2.93 -0.21 -26.30
N ASN A 377 3.49 0.65 -27.15
CA ASN A 377 2.88 1.35 -28.26
C ASN A 377 1.49 0.79 -28.64
N GLN A 378 0.41 1.40 -28.11
CA GLN A 378 -0.91 1.20 -28.67
C GLN A 378 -0.96 1.99 -29.99
N GLY A 379 -0.62 1.28 -31.07
CA GLY A 379 -0.83 1.75 -32.42
C GLY A 379 -2.28 2.18 -32.60
N GLY A 380 -2.45 3.44 -32.99
CA GLY A 380 -3.73 4.01 -33.37
C GLY A 380 -4.37 3.21 -34.49
N LYS A 381 -5.66 2.89 -34.30
CA LYS A 381 -6.55 2.64 -35.41
C LYS A 381 -6.93 4.00 -36.00
N GLY A 382 -6.41 4.28 -37.18
CA GLY A 382 -6.91 5.28 -38.14
C GLY A 382 -7.13 4.58 -39.46
#